data_AF-A0A0D2VTJ5-F1
#
_entry.id   AF-A0A0D2VTJ5-F1
#
_cell.length_a   1.000
_cell.length_b   1.000
_cell.length_c   1.000
_cell.angle_alpha   90.00
_cell.angle_beta   90.00
_cell.angle_gamma   90.00
#
_symmetry.space_group_name_H-M   'P 1'
#
loop_
_entity.id
_entity.type
_entity.pdbx_description
1 polymer ?
#
loop_
_entity_poly.entity_id
_entity_poly.type
_entity_poly.pdbx_seq_one_letter_code
_entity_poly.pdbx_strand_id
1 'polypeptide(L)'
;MEFEDRYRQAQRPKYDCLLFDLDDTLYPLSSGISKECGKNIKDYMVEKLGIEKDKIVELSNLLYKNYGTTMAGLRAIGYDFDYDEYHSYVHGRLPYDNLKPDPQLRSLLLTLPLRKIIFTNADKVHAAKALIKLGLEDCFQGIICFETLNPTHKNTVSDDEDDIEFLGSDVATTDVPSSPEIFDIIGHFAEPKPGPSATLLPKTPIVCKPQESAIELALKIAKINPQRTLFFDDSVRNIQAGKCVGLHTVLV
;
A
#
# COMPACT_ATOMS: atom_id res chain seq x y z
N MET A 1 -16.27 -49.83 -17.62
CA MET A 1 -15.11 -49.08 -17.13
C MET A 1 -15.03 -47.71 -17.83
N GLU A 2 -16.15 -46.96 -17.90
CA GLU A 2 -16.22 -45.61 -18.49
C GLU A 2 -17.28 -44.71 -17.82
N PHE A 3 -18.00 -45.19 -16.80
CA PHE A 3 -19.09 -44.46 -16.13
C PHE A 3 -18.74 -43.93 -14.73
N GLU A 4 -17.58 -44.29 -14.17
CA GLU A 4 -17.15 -43.84 -12.83
C GLU A 4 -16.28 -42.57 -12.86
N ASP A 5 -15.67 -42.21 -14.00
CA ASP A 5 -14.79 -41.03 -14.09
C ASP A 5 -15.53 -39.68 -14.25
N ARG A 6 -16.86 -39.69 -14.44
CA ARG A 6 -17.65 -38.46 -14.57
C ARG A 6 -18.11 -37.85 -13.24
N TYR A 7 -17.94 -38.54 -12.11
CA TYR A 7 -18.47 -38.12 -10.80
C TYR A 7 -17.43 -37.59 -9.81
N ARG A 8 -16.19 -37.32 -10.25
CA ARG A 8 -15.11 -36.78 -9.39
C ARG A 8 -14.44 -35.51 -9.90
N GLN A 9 -15.09 -34.72 -10.75
CA GLN A 9 -14.77 -33.28 -10.75
C GLN A 9 -15.47 -32.67 -9.53
N ALA A 10 -14.83 -32.78 -8.36
CA ALA A 10 -15.13 -31.90 -7.25
C ALA A 10 -15.11 -30.48 -7.83
N GLN A 11 -16.26 -29.79 -7.80
CA GLN A 11 -16.39 -28.44 -8.35
C GLN A 11 -15.25 -27.61 -7.76
N ARG A 12 -14.27 -27.25 -8.61
CA ARG A 12 -13.14 -26.43 -8.15
C ARG A 12 -13.72 -25.19 -7.49
N PRO A 13 -13.26 -24.82 -6.28
CA PRO A 13 -13.79 -23.65 -5.62
C PRO A 13 -13.59 -22.44 -6.53
N LYS A 14 -14.62 -21.58 -6.60
CA LYS A 14 -14.64 -20.38 -7.45
C LYS A 14 -13.43 -19.49 -7.17
N TYR A 15 -13.01 -19.45 -5.91
CA TYR A 15 -11.86 -18.71 -5.43
C TYR A 15 -10.79 -19.66 -4.90
N ASP A 16 -9.53 -19.28 -5.03
CA ASP A 16 -8.40 -19.95 -4.38
C ASP A 16 -7.66 -19.04 -3.39
N CYS A 17 -7.84 -17.72 -3.50
CA CYS A 17 -7.18 -16.72 -2.66
C CYS A 17 -8.16 -15.64 -2.16
N LEU A 18 -7.90 -15.16 -0.95
CA LEU A 18 -8.49 -13.99 -0.33
C LEU A 18 -7.38 -12.97 -0.06
N LEU A 19 -7.54 -11.78 -0.58
CA LEU A 19 -6.60 -10.66 -0.42
C LEU A 19 -7.27 -9.63 0.50
N PHE A 20 -6.61 -9.28 1.60
CA PHE A 20 -7.18 -8.38 2.60
C PHE A 20 -6.31 -7.14 2.74
N ASP A 21 -6.91 -5.98 2.63
CA ASP A 21 -6.35 -4.82 3.29
C ASP A 21 -6.34 -4.99 4.82
N LEU A 22 -5.52 -4.19 5.50
CA LEU A 22 -5.33 -4.27 6.94
C LEU A 22 -6.11 -3.16 7.66
N ASP A 23 -5.79 -1.92 7.33
CA ASP A 23 -6.19 -0.72 8.06
C ASP A 23 -7.66 -0.40 7.77
N ASP A 24 -8.47 -0.19 8.82
CA ASP A 24 -9.93 0.01 8.70
C ASP A 24 -10.71 -1.15 8.02
N THR A 25 -10.02 -2.24 7.66
CA THR A 25 -10.58 -3.46 7.06
C THR A 25 -10.62 -4.63 8.05
N LEU A 26 -9.47 -5.02 8.62
CA LEU A 26 -9.40 -6.11 9.62
C LEU A 26 -9.71 -5.66 11.04
N TYR A 27 -9.82 -4.35 11.23
CA TYR A 27 -10.25 -3.72 12.46
C TYR A 27 -11.05 -2.47 12.10
N PRO A 28 -12.01 -2.05 12.93
CA PRO A 28 -12.91 -0.96 12.55
C PRO A 28 -12.22 0.41 12.61
N LEU A 29 -12.71 1.35 11.81
CA LEU A 29 -12.34 2.77 11.84
C LEU A 29 -12.45 3.41 13.24
N SER A 30 -13.36 2.89 14.07
CA SER A 30 -13.55 3.33 15.46
C SER A 30 -12.35 3.03 16.38
N SER A 31 -11.39 2.21 15.94
CA SER A 31 -10.11 1.98 16.64
C SER A 31 -9.28 3.26 16.82
N GLY A 32 -9.49 4.25 15.94
CA GLY A 32 -8.78 5.52 15.95
C GLY A 32 -7.35 5.47 15.38
N ILE A 33 -6.90 4.31 14.87
CA ILE A 33 -5.54 4.17 14.30
C ILE A 33 -5.34 5.11 13.11
N SER A 34 -6.26 5.11 12.14
CA SER A 34 -6.17 5.99 10.96
C SER A 34 -6.21 7.47 11.31
N LYS A 35 -6.95 7.84 12.36
CA LYS A 35 -7.00 9.22 12.86
C LYS A 35 -5.64 9.66 13.42
N GLU A 36 -5.04 8.86 14.30
CA GLU A 36 -3.72 9.18 14.87
C GLU A 36 -2.61 9.06 13.82
N CYS A 37 -2.72 8.14 12.86
CA CYS A 37 -1.81 8.04 11.73
C CYS A 37 -1.85 9.34 10.91
N GLY A 38 -3.03 9.80 10.51
CA GLY A 38 -3.21 11.05 9.78
C GLY A 38 -2.71 12.28 10.55
N LYS A 39 -2.79 12.28 11.88
CA LYS A 39 -2.18 13.32 12.73
C LYS A 39 -0.65 13.24 12.69
N ASN A 40 -0.08 12.06 12.89
CA ASN A 40 1.37 11.87 12.87
C ASN A 40 2.00 12.23 11.52
N ILE A 41 1.31 11.98 10.40
CA ILE A 41 1.75 12.42 9.06
C ILE A 41 1.82 13.95 8.99
N LYS A 42 0.78 14.64 9.47
CA LYS A 42 0.73 16.11 9.49
C LYS A 42 1.81 16.69 10.39
N ASP A 43 2.03 16.10 11.56
CA ASP A 43 3.10 16.49 12.47
C ASP A 43 4.48 16.29 11.82
N TYR A 44 4.67 15.21 11.06
CA TYR A 44 5.92 14.97 10.31
C TYR A 44 6.17 16.05 9.25
N MET A 45 5.13 16.37 8.48
CA MET A 45 5.20 17.41 7.45
C MET A 45 5.61 18.77 8.02
N VAL A 46 5.13 19.12 9.23
CA VAL A 46 5.50 20.37 9.91
C VAL A 46 6.89 20.27 10.52
N GLU A 47 7.15 19.26 11.35
CA GLU A 47 8.33 19.18 12.20
C GLU A 47 9.59 18.75 11.46
N LYS A 48 9.45 17.87 10.46
CA LYS A 48 10.58 17.27 9.73
C LYS A 48 10.78 17.86 8.35
N LEU A 49 9.68 18.20 7.66
CA LEU A 49 9.76 18.77 6.31
C LEU A 49 9.65 20.31 6.29
N GLY A 50 9.35 20.94 7.44
CA GLY A 50 9.28 22.40 7.55
C GLY A 50 8.12 23.03 6.79
N ILE A 51 7.06 22.26 6.50
CA ILE A 51 5.90 22.74 5.74
C ILE A 51 5.03 23.63 6.64
N GLU A 52 4.59 24.76 6.09
CA GLU A 52 3.74 25.72 6.80
C GLU A 52 2.41 25.08 7.23
N LYS A 53 2.03 25.29 8.50
CA LYS A 53 0.87 24.64 9.15
C LYS A 53 -0.46 24.90 8.46
N ASP A 54 -0.63 26.08 7.88
CA ASP A 54 -1.83 26.51 7.15
C ASP A 54 -2.06 25.69 5.86
N LYS A 55 -0.97 25.29 5.19
CA LYS A 55 -1.03 24.49 3.95
C LYS A 55 -1.21 23.00 4.18
N ILE A 56 -0.91 22.49 5.39
CA ILE A 56 -0.85 21.05 5.67
C ILE A 56 -2.12 20.29 5.31
N VAL A 57 -3.29 20.83 5.68
CA VAL A 57 -4.57 20.13 5.49
C VAL A 57 -4.89 20.02 4.00
N GLU A 58 -4.76 21.13 3.27
CA GLU A 58 -4.99 21.17 1.83
C GLU A 58 -4.00 20.30 1.08
N LEU A 59 -2.69 20.43 1.39
CA LEU A 59 -1.64 19.63 0.80
C LEU A 59 -1.90 18.14 1.03
N SER A 60 -2.17 17.72 2.27
CA SER A 60 -2.44 16.32 2.60
C SER A 60 -3.59 15.74 1.78
N ASN A 61 -4.67 16.51 1.63
CA ASN A 61 -5.85 16.10 0.85
C ASN A 61 -5.52 15.96 -0.65
N LEU A 62 -4.79 16.92 -1.22
CA LEU A 62 -4.38 16.87 -2.63
C LEU A 62 -3.42 15.71 -2.88
N LEU A 63 -2.46 15.48 -1.98
CA LEU A 63 -1.50 14.38 -2.12
C LEU A 63 -2.20 13.01 -2.02
N TYR A 64 -3.05 12.82 -1.01
CA TYR A 64 -3.82 11.59 -0.87
C TYR A 64 -4.74 11.34 -2.08
N LYS A 65 -5.47 12.38 -2.51
CA LYS A 65 -6.39 12.29 -3.64
C LYS A 65 -5.68 11.95 -4.95
N ASN A 66 -4.49 12.49 -5.20
CA ASN A 66 -3.82 12.27 -6.49
C ASN A 66 -2.86 11.07 -6.50
N TYR A 67 -2.24 10.74 -5.35
CA TYR A 67 -1.19 9.72 -5.29
C TYR A 67 -1.53 8.47 -4.46
N GLY A 68 -2.68 8.47 -3.77
CA GLY A 68 -3.15 7.33 -2.97
C GLY A 68 -2.65 7.35 -1.53
N THR A 69 -1.45 7.86 -1.28
CA THR A 69 -0.94 8.12 0.07
C THR A 69 -0.27 9.49 0.13
N THR A 70 -0.24 10.10 1.31
CA THR A 70 0.48 11.36 1.51
C THR A 70 1.98 11.19 1.27
N MET A 71 2.58 10.06 1.68
CA MET A 71 3.99 9.76 1.44
C MET A 71 4.31 9.71 -0.07
N ALA A 72 3.51 8.98 -0.85
CA ALA A 72 3.68 8.90 -2.31
C ALA A 72 3.61 10.28 -2.96
N GLY A 73 2.69 11.13 -2.50
CA GLY A 73 2.59 12.49 -2.98
C GLY A 73 3.76 13.38 -2.59
N LEU A 74 4.25 13.30 -1.34
CA LEU A 74 5.41 14.07 -0.88
C LEU A 74 6.65 13.74 -1.73
N ARG A 75 6.88 12.45 -2.01
CA ARG A 75 7.96 12.00 -2.90
C ARG A 75 7.80 12.50 -4.33
N ALA A 76 6.57 12.52 -4.85
CA ALA A 76 6.29 12.99 -6.21
C ALA A 76 6.61 14.48 -6.38
N ILE A 77 6.24 15.31 -5.40
CA ILE A 77 6.43 16.76 -5.48
C ILE A 77 7.84 17.21 -5.10
N GLY A 78 8.76 16.30 -4.80
CA GLY A 78 10.19 16.60 -4.62
C GLY A 78 10.71 16.56 -3.18
N TYR A 79 9.90 16.23 -2.18
CA TYR A 79 10.43 15.99 -0.83
C TYR A 79 11.24 14.68 -0.81
N ASP A 80 12.44 14.76 -0.26
CA ASP A 80 13.32 13.61 -0.03
C ASP A 80 13.46 13.35 1.46
N PHE A 81 13.19 12.11 1.88
CA PHE A 81 13.30 11.65 3.26
C PHE A 81 13.43 10.12 3.29
N ASP A 82 14.03 9.61 4.35
CA ASP A 82 14.20 8.19 4.59
C ASP A 82 12.85 7.53 4.98
N TYR A 83 12.53 6.40 4.34
CA TYR A 83 11.26 5.71 4.55
C TYR A 83 11.16 5.07 5.93
N ASP A 84 12.26 4.56 6.46
CA ASP A 84 12.26 3.92 7.79
C ASP A 84 12.09 4.99 8.88
N GLU A 85 12.72 6.16 8.73
CA GLU A 85 12.48 7.30 9.63
C GLU A 85 11.01 7.73 9.58
N TYR A 86 10.44 7.88 8.37
CA TYR A 86 9.04 8.26 8.21
C TYR A 86 8.11 7.23 8.87
N HIS A 87 8.28 5.94 8.60
CA HIS A 87 7.44 4.89 9.16
C HIS A 87 7.60 4.77 10.68
N SER A 88 8.82 4.87 11.19
CA SER A 88 9.09 4.93 12.63
C SER A 88 8.38 6.11 13.29
N TYR A 89 8.41 7.29 12.68
CA TYR A 89 7.73 8.48 13.19
C TYR A 89 6.20 8.36 13.10
N VAL A 90 5.66 7.92 11.97
CA VAL A 90 4.22 7.88 11.71
C VAL A 90 3.55 6.69 12.41
N HIS A 91 4.08 5.48 12.26
CA HIS A 91 3.49 4.26 12.80
C HIS A 91 4.03 3.86 14.17
N GLY A 92 5.23 4.31 14.56
CA GLY A 92 5.82 3.98 15.87
C GLY A 92 5.09 4.60 17.06
N ARG A 93 4.29 5.65 16.84
CA ARG A 93 3.52 6.38 17.87
C ARG A 93 2.03 6.06 17.88
N LEU A 94 1.60 5.04 17.13
CA LEU A 94 0.19 4.67 17.06
C LEU A 94 -0.30 3.99 18.36
N PRO A 95 -1.56 4.22 18.76
CA PRO A 95 -2.14 3.66 19.97
C PRO A 95 -2.58 2.21 19.75
N TYR A 96 -1.64 1.29 19.53
CA TYR A 96 -1.93 -0.13 19.26
C TYR A 96 -2.70 -0.84 20.40
N ASP A 97 -2.72 -0.28 21.61
CA ASP A 97 -3.51 -0.81 22.72
C ASP A 97 -5.02 -0.63 22.52
N ASN A 98 -5.45 0.20 21.57
CA ASN A 98 -6.84 0.32 21.14
C ASN A 98 -7.28 -0.92 20.34
N LEU A 99 -6.35 -1.62 19.70
CA LEU A 99 -6.64 -2.86 18.99
C LEU A 99 -6.81 -3.99 20.00
N LYS A 100 -7.94 -4.69 19.92
CA LYS A 100 -8.28 -5.82 20.78
C LYS A 100 -8.36 -7.09 19.92
N PRO A 101 -7.99 -8.25 20.47
CA PRO A 101 -8.20 -9.51 19.78
C PRO A 101 -9.66 -9.70 19.38
N ASP A 102 -9.89 -10.25 18.19
CA ASP A 102 -11.22 -10.63 17.72
C ASP A 102 -11.29 -12.15 17.53
N PRO A 103 -11.72 -12.91 18.55
CA PRO A 103 -11.83 -14.36 18.46
C PRO A 103 -12.82 -14.85 17.40
N GLN A 104 -13.85 -14.06 17.07
CA GLN A 104 -14.85 -14.44 16.07
C GLN A 104 -14.24 -14.32 14.67
N LEU A 105 -13.59 -13.20 14.37
CA LEU A 105 -12.86 -13.01 13.12
C LEU A 105 -11.74 -14.05 12.97
N ARG A 106 -10.96 -14.29 14.02
CA ARG A 106 -9.91 -15.32 14.02
C ARG A 106 -10.48 -16.70 13.69
N SER A 107 -11.56 -17.12 14.36
CA SER A 107 -12.21 -18.41 14.10
C SER A 107 -12.70 -18.49 12.66
N LEU A 108 -13.32 -17.42 12.14
CA LEU A 108 -13.79 -17.37 10.75
C LEU A 108 -12.61 -17.55 9.79
N LEU A 109 -11.54 -16.76 9.95
CA LEU A 109 -10.35 -16.83 9.11
C LEU A 109 -9.72 -18.22 9.13
N LEU A 110 -9.62 -18.88 10.28
CA LEU A 110 -9.05 -20.23 10.37
C LEU A 110 -9.93 -21.31 9.70
N THR A 111 -11.26 -21.16 9.75
CA THR A 111 -12.17 -22.15 9.14
C THR A 111 -12.24 -22.09 7.62
N LEU A 112 -11.88 -20.95 7.00
CA LEU A 112 -11.90 -20.79 5.54
C LEU A 112 -10.73 -21.57 4.89
N PRO A 113 -10.97 -22.57 4.03
CA PRO A 113 -9.91 -23.38 3.41
C PRO A 113 -9.32 -22.70 2.16
N LEU A 114 -9.03 -21.40 2.25
CA LEU A 114 -8.50 -20.58 1.17
C LEU A 114 -7.18 -19.93 1.58
N ARG A 115 -6.31 -19.67 0.61
CA ARG A 115 -5.10 -18.86 0.82
C ARG A 115 -5.52 -17.45 1.24
N LYS A 116 -4.96 -16.93 2.33
CA LYS A 116 -5.21 -15.53 2.76
C LYS A 116 -3.90 -14.76 2.78
N ILE A 117 -3.92 -13.55 2.24
CA ILE A 117 -2.77 -12.67 2.13
C ILE A 117 -3.19 -11.26 2.53
N ILE A 118 -2.34 -10.60 3.32
CA ILE A 118 -2.47 -9.17 3.60
C ILE A 118 -1.89 -8.37 2.43
N PHE A 119 -2.57 -7.31 2.01
CA PHE A 119 -2.11 -6.33 1.06
C PHE A 119 -2.37 -4.92 1.58
N THR A 120 -1.38 -4.34 2.26
CA THR A 120 -1.46 -3.02 2.91
C THR A 120 -0.48 -2.02 2.28
N ASN A 121 -0.83 -0.72 2.34
CA ASN A 121 0.09 0.37 2.01
C ASN A 121 1.06 0.71 3.19
N ALA A 122 0.85 0.12 4.37
CA ALA A 122 1.70 0.32 5.53
C ALA A 122 3.00 -0.50 5.46
N ASP A 123 3.95 -0.19 6.34
CA ASP A 123 5.20 -0.93 6.47
C ASP A 123 5.02 -2.25 7.24
N LYS A 124 6.03 -3.11 7.14
CA LYS A 124 6.05 -4.44 7.75
C LYS A 124 5.94 -4.39 9.28
N VAL A 125 6.53 -3.39 9.95
CA VAL A 125 6.50 -3.28 11.42
C VAL A 125 5.10 -2.94 11.88
N HIS A 126 4.43 -2.01 11.20
CA HIS A 126 3.03 -1.70 11.47
C HIS A 126 2.13 -2.93 11.27
N ALA A 127 2.25 -3.60 10.12
CA ALA A 127 1.42 -4.76 9.81
C ALA A 127 1.57 -5.88 10.85
N ALA A 128 2.81 -6.19 11.26
CA ALA A 128 3.07 -7.19 12.28
C ALA A 128 2.47 -6.81 13.64
N LYS A 129 2.63 -5.55 14.08
CA LYS A 129 2.07 -5.07 15.35
C LYS A 129 0.55 -5.15 15.38
N ALA A 130 -0.13 -4.74 14.31
CA ALA A 130 -1.57 -4.79 14.19
C ALA A 130 -2.07 -6.25 14.27
N LEU A 131 -1.47 -7.16 13.49
CA LEU A 131 -1.86 -8.57 13.47
C LEU A 131 -1.69 -9.25 14.84
N ILE A 132 -0.59 -9.00 15.55
CA ILE A 132 -0.35 -9.54 16.90
C ILE A 132 -1.41 -9.02 17.88
N LYS A 133 -1.75 -7.73 17.83
CA LYS A 133 -2.76 -7.14 18.73
C LYS A 133 -4.17 -7.65 18.46
N LEU A 134 -4.47 -7.99 17.20
CA LEU A 134 -5.74 -8.60 16.78
C LEU A 134 -5.78 -10.12 17.03
N GLY A 135 -4.64 -10.74 17.32
CA GLY A 135 -4.50 -12.19 17.44
C GLY A 135 -4.73 -12.89 16.11
N LEU A 136 -4.15 -12.39 15.02
CA LEU A 136 -4.31 -12.87 13.65
C LEU A 136 -2.99 -13.23 12.95
N GLU A 137 -1.87 -13.24 13.68
CA GLU A 137 -0.52 -13.42 13.17
C GLU A 137 -0.29 -14.73 12.40
N ASP A 138 -1.05 -15.78 12.69
CA ASP A 138 -0.99 -17.11 12.06
C ASP A 138 -2.14 -17.38 11.07
N CYS A 139 -3.01 -16.39 10.83
CA CYS A 139 -4.17 -16.53 9.94
C CYS A 139 -3.83 -16.31 8.45
N PHE A 140 -2.68 -15.68 8.16
CA PHE A 140 -2.28 -15.26 6.83
C PHE A 140 -1.00 -15.95 6.36
N GLN A 141 -0.96 -16.34 5.08
CA GLN A 141 0.18 -17.04 4.48
C GLN A 141 1.25 -16.08 3.95
N GLY A 142 0.96 -14.78 3.90
CA GLY A 142 1.89 -13.77 3.41
C GLY A 142 1.36 -12.36 3.63
N ILE A 143 2.29 -11.40 3.62
CA ILE A 143 2.02 -9.97 3.74
C ILE A 143 2.72 -9.29 2.58
N ILE A 144 1.96 -8.54 1.79
CA ILE A 144 2.43 -7.59 0.78
C ILE A 144 2.27 -6.22 1.42
N CYS A 145 3.39 -5.57 1.71
CA CYS A 145 3.46 -4.29 2.41
C CYS A 145 4.33 -3.30 1.62
N PHE A 146 4.57 -2.12 2.17
CA PHE A 146 5.39 -1.08 1.55
C PHE A 146 6.73 -1.63 1.03
N GLU A 147 7.48 -2.36 1.86
CA GLU A 147 8.80 -2.89 1.53
C GLU A 147 8.75 -4.00 0.47
N THR A 148 7.63 -4.72 0.39
CA THR A 148 7.42 -5.73 -0.66
C THR A 148 7.30 -5.09 -2.05
N LEU A 149 6.67 -3.91 -2.12
CA LEU A 149 6.47 -3.18 -3.37
C LEU A 149 7.58 -2.18 -3.68
N ASN A 150 8.30 -1.71 -2.66
CA ASN A 150 9.31 -0.66 -2.75
C ASN A 150 10.64 -1.14 -2.15
N PRO A 151 11.29 -2.15 -2.76
CA PRO A 151 12.56 -2.67 -2.25
C PRO A 151 13.64 -1.59 -2.30
N THR A 152 14.15 -1.18 -1.15
CA THR A 152 15.32 -0.31 -1.06
C THR A 152 16.58 -1.17 -1.11
N HIS A 153 17.57 -0.82 -1.93
CA HIS A 153 18.86 -1.53 -2.08
C HIS A 153 19.76 -1.54 -0.82
N LYS A 154 19.22 -1.31 0.39
CA LYS A 154 19.98 -1.21 1.65
C LYS A 154 20.07 -2.51 2.45
N ASN A 155 19.96 -3.68 1.81
CA ASN A 155 20.33 -4.97 2.42
C ASN A 155 21.04 -5.87 1.40
N THR A 156 22.28 -5.54 1.05
CA THR A 156 23.25 -6.52 0.58
C THR A 156 24.19 -6.88 1.72
N VAL A 157 23.74 -7.80 2.58
CA VAL A 157 24.63 -8.69 3.33
C VAL A 157 23.98 -10.07 3.31
N SER A 158 24.50 -10.95 2.42
CA SER A 158 24.51 -12.44 2.41
C SER A 158 23.20 -13.17 2.74
N ASP A 159 22.64 -14.08 1.95
CA ASP A 159 23.20 -15.07 1.01
C ASP A 159 22.10 -15.49 0.01
N ASP A 160 22.57 -16.12 -1.07
CA ASP A 160 21.85 -16.85 -2.13
C ASP A 160 21.65 -16.11 -3.47
N GLU A 161 22.44 -16.59 -4.43
CA GLU A 161 22.44 -16.30 -5.86
C GLU A 161 21.06 -16.49 -6.49
N ASP A 162 20.59 -15.48 -7.23
CA ASP A 162 19.83 -15.69 -8.46
C ASP A 162 19.86 -14.38 -9.27
N ASP A 163 20.64 -14.41 -10.35
CA ASP A 163 20.89 -13.32 -11.27
C ASP A 163 19.60 -12.86 -11.98
N ILE A 164 19.28 -11.57 -11.87
CA ILE A 164 18.49 -10.86 -12.89
C ILE A 164 19.31 -9.65 -13.31
N GLU A 165 20.04 -9.81 -14.41
CA GLU A 165 20.69 -8.71 -15.13
C GLU A 165 19.64 -7.72 -15.64
N PHE A 166 19.69 -6.48 -15.15
CA PHE A 166 18.97 -5.35 -15.74
C PHE A 166 19.94 -4.55 -16.60
N LEU A 167 19.74 -4.60 -17.92
CA LEU A 167 20.53 -3.90 -18.92
C LEU A 167 20.26 -2.38 -18.90
N GLY A 168 21.33 -1.63 -18.64
CA GLY A 168 21.66 -0.40 -19.34
C GLY A 168 21.19 0.91 -18.70
N SER A 169 22.07 1.56 -17.94
CA SER A 169 22.04 3.02 -17.80
C SER A 169 23.44 3.55 -18.10
N ASP A 170 23.59 4.11 -19.30
CA ASP A 170 24.80 4.80 -19.71
C ASP A 170 25.01 6.06 -18.86
N VAL A 171 26.22 6.18 -18.33
CA VAL A 171 26.68 7.29 -17.51
C VAL A 171 27.04 8.46 -18.42
N ALA A 172 26.29 9.55 -18.30
CA ALA A 172 26.75 10.88 -18.70
C ALA A 172 26.92 11.74 -17.44
N THR A 173 28.18 11.96 -17.07
CA THR A 173 28.61 12.92 -16.07
C THR A 173 28.41 14.35 -16.59
N THR A 174 27.64 15.16 -15.86
CA THR A 174 27.91 16.57 -15.50
C THR A 174 26.62 17.17 -14.96
N ASP A 175 26.60 17.54 -13.68
CA ASP A 175 26.24 18.89 -13.19
C ASP A 175 25.78 18.87 -11.73
N VAL A 176 26.15 19.95 -11.04
CA VAL A 176 25.96 20.27 -9.63
C VAL A 176 24.51 20.04 -9.18
N PRO A 177 24.23 19.39 -8.02
CA PRO A 177 22.85 19.22 -7.59
C PRO A 177 22.31 20.58 -7.10
N SER A 178 21.54 21.25 -7.95
CA SER A 178 20.51 22.16 -7.47
C SER A 178 19.57 21.34 -6.59
N SER A 179 19.27 21.84 -5.40
CA SER A 179 18.20 21.29 -4.56
C SER A 179 16.96 21.06 -5.44
N PRO A 180 16.36 19.86 -5.47
CA PRO A 180 15.20 19.61 -6.32
C PRO A 180 14.09 20.59 -5.96
N GLU A 181 13.65 21.36 -6.95
CA GLU A 181 12.58 22.33 -6.79
C GLU A 181 11.29 21.59 -6.37
N ILE A 182 10.68 22.01 -5.27
CA ILE A 182 9.43 21.40 -4.79
C ILE A 182 8.29 21.86 -5.68
N PHE A 183 7.55 20.91 -6.26
CA PHE A 183 6.40 21.19 -7.11
C PHE A 183 5.22 21.75 -6.29
N ASP A 184 4.76 22.97 -6.63
CA ASP A 184 3.61 23.60 -5.98
C ASP A 184 2.28 23.02 -6.49
N ILE A 185 1.88 21.90 -5.90
CA ILE A 185 0.60 21.25 -6.21
C ILE A 185 -0.61 22.09 -5.79
N ILE A 186 -0.50 22.94 -4.76
CA ILE A 186 -1.61 23.80 -4.33
C ILE A 186 -1.85 24.86 -5.40
N GLY A 187 -0.78 25.57 -5.80
CA GLY A 187 -0.82 26.54 -6.89
C GLY A 187 -1.37 25.94 -8.19
N HIS A 188 -0.91 24.73 -8.56
CA HIS A 188 -1.38 24.02 -9.76
C HIS A 188 -2.91 23.83 -9.79
N PHE A 189 -3.55 23.53 -8.65
CA PHE A 189 -5.00 23.35 -8.57
C PHE A 189 -5.78 24.63 -8.25
N ALA A 190 -5.11 25.71 -7.84
CA ALA A 190 -5.72 27.02 -7.61
C ALA A 190 -5.99 27.80 -8.91
N GLU A 191 -5.29 27.47 -10.00
CA GLU A 191 -5.46 28.15 -11.30
C GLU A 191 -6.78 27.77 -12.00
N PRO A 192 -7.51 28.74 -12.58
CA PRO A 192 -8.78 28.49 -13.27
C PRO A 192 -8.56 27.76 -14.61
N LYS A 193 -8.75 26.44 -14.59
CA LYS A 193 -8.71 25.46 -15.69
C LYS A 193 -7.55 25.63 -16.68
N PRO A 194 -6.67 24.62 -16.80
CA PRO A 194 -5.56 24.72 -17.73
C PRO A 194 -6.09 24.81 -19.16
N GLY A 195 -5.53 25.74 -19.94
CA GLY A 195 -5.54 25.64 -21.39
C GLY A 195 -4.86 24.34 -21.85
N PRO A 196 -4.63 24.13 -23.16
CA PRO A 196 -4.11 22.87 -23.72
C PRO A 196 -2.70 22.46 -23.24
N SER A 197 -2.09 23.19 -22.31
CA SER A 197 -0.82 22.90 -21.65
C SER A 197 -0.99 22.76 -20.13
N ALA A 198 -1.89 21.87 -19.68
CA ALA A 198 -1.94 21.45 -18.28
C ALA A 198 -0.63 20.74 -17.94
N THR A 199 0.20 21.32 -17.06
CA THR A 199 1.38 20.64 -16.54
C THR A 199 0.93 19.35 -15.86
N LEU A 200 1.36 18.19 -16.37
CA LEU A 200 1.04 16.91 -15.74
C LEU A 200 1.62 16.85 -14.33
N LEU A 201 0.87 16.22 -13.42
CA LEU A 201 1.37 15.96 -12.08
C LEU A 201 2.66 15.12 -12.14
N PRO A 202 3.68 15.43 -11.32
CA PRO A 202 4.89 14.63 -11.21
C PRO A 202 4.57 13.16 -10.92
N LYS A 203 5.39 12.23 -11.41
CA LYS A 203 5.23 10.80 -11.08
C LYS A 203 5.82 10.53 -9.70
N THR A 204 5.12 9.73 -8.90
CA THR A 204 5.65 9.23 -7.63
C THR A 204 6.58 8.02 -7.89
N PRO A 205 7.73 7.93 -7.19
CA PRO A 205 8.54 6.71 -7.17
C PRO A 205 7.94 5.61 -6.28
N ILE A 206 6.94 5.93 -5.46
CA ILE A 206 6.32 4.97 -4.54
C ILE A 206 5.23 4.19 -5.26
N VAL A 207 5.36 2.86 -5.20
CA VAL A 207 4.39 1.90 -5.68
C VAL A 207 3.45 1.54 -4.54
N CYS A 208 2.20 1.94 -4.63
CA CYS A 208 1.17 1.67 -3.61
C CYS A 208 -0.24 1.66 -4.20
N LYS A 209 -1.21 1.10 -3.48
CA LYS A 209 -2.63 1.25 -3.84
C LYS A 209 -3.03 2.73 -3.82
N PRO A 210 -3.90 3.22 -4.73
CA PRO A 210 -4.72 2.47 -5.69
C PRO A 210 -4.09 2.33 -7.09
N GLN A 211 -2.77 2.45 -7.26
CA GLN A 211 -2.16 2.30 -8.59
C GLN A 211 -2.42 0.88 -9.12
N GLU A 212 -2.98 0.76 -10.33
CA GLU A 212 -3.24 -0.56 -10.95
C GLU A 212 -1.95 -1.38 -11.06
N SER A 213 -0.85 -0.73 -11.45
CA SER A 213 0.48 -1.34 -11.51
C SER A 213 0.98 -1.88 -10.16
N ALA A 214 0.61 -1.25 -9.04
CA ALA A 214 0.94 -1.75 -7.70
C ALA A 214 0.17 -3.03 -7.38
N ILE A 215 -1.10 -3.10 -7.77
CA ILE A 215 -1.92 -4.30 -7.58
C ILE A 215 -1.43 -5.43 -8.50
N GLU A 216 -1.12 -5.15 -9.76
CA GLU A 216 -0.53 -6.12 -10.68
C GLU A 216 0.80 -6.69 -10.15
N LEU A 217 1.67 -5.81 -9.62
CA LEU A 217 2.92 -6.23 -8.99
C LEU A 217 2.67 -7.12 -7.77
N ALA A 218 1.72 -6.75 -6.90
CA ALA A 218 1.33 -7.55 -5.74
C ALA A 218 0.84 -8.96 -6.15
N LEU A 219 -0.03 -9.04 -7.17
CA LEU A 219 -0.54 -10.31 -7.69
C LEU A 219 0.59 -11.16 -8.29
N LYS A 220 1.53 -10.54 -9.02
CA LYS A 220 2.70 -11.22 -9.58
C LYS A 220 3.61 -11.78 -8.49
N ILE A 221 3.99 -10.96 -7.50
CA ILE A 221 4.85 -11.36 -6.37
C ILE A 221 4.22 -12.55 -5.63
N ALA A 222 2.93 -12.46 -5.34
CA ALA A 222 2.24 -13.50 -4.59
C ALA A 222 1.76 -14.68 -5.45
N LYS A 223 1.99 -14.68 -6.76
CA LYS A 223 1.55 -15.73 -7.71
C LYS A 223 0.04 -15.98 -7.60
N ILE A 224 -0.75 -14.91 -7.62
CA ILE A 224 -2.21 -14.92 -7.46
C ILE A 224 -2.88 -14.74 -8.83
N ASN A 225 -3.95 -15.50 -9.09
CA ASN A 225 -4.81 -15.25 -10.24
C ASN A 225 -5.93 -14.25 -9.86
N PRO A 226 -6.00 -13.06 -10.50
CA PRO A 226 -7.01 -12.05 -10.16
C PRO A 226 -8.45 -12.56 -10.30
N GLN A 227 -8.76 -13.33 -11.34
CA GLN A 227 -10.11 -13.84 -11.61
C GLN A 227 -10.59 -14.90 -10.60
N ARG A 228 -9.68 -15.39 -9.75
CA ARG A 228 -9.95 -16.39 -8.72
C ARG A 228 -9.69 -15.85 -7.31
N THR A 229 -9.60 -14.52 -7.18
CA THR A 229 -9.28 -13.87 -5.91
C THR A 229 -10.34 -12.87 -5.52
N LEU A 230 -10.70 -12.89 -4.23
CA LEU A 230 -11.57 -11.91 -3.62
C LEU A 230 -10.74 -10.91 -2.81
N PHE A 231 -10.86 -9.62 -3.14
CA PHE A 231 -10.12 -8.52 -2.52
C PHE A 231 -11.03 -7.69 -1.61
N PHE A 232 -10.67 -7.59 -0.33
CA PHE A 232 -11.38 -6.84 0.70
C PHE A 232 -10.58 -5.58 1.03
N ASP A 233 -11.19 -4.40 0.92
CA ASP A 233 -10.54 -3.11 1.17
C ASP A 233 -11.63 -2.07 1.50
N ASP A 234 -11.35 -1.15 2.42
CA ASP A 234 -12.24 -0.07 2.84
C ASP A 234 -12.26 1.09 1.82
N SER A 235 -11.21 1.21 1.01
CA SER A 235 -11.06 2.31 0.05
C SER A 235 -11.74 2.00 -1.27
N VAL A 236 -12.77 2.80 -1.59
CA VAL A 236 -13.45 2.76 -2.89
C VAL A 236 -12.48 2.84 -4.07
N ARG A 237 -11.39 3.61 -3.95
CA ARG A 237 -10.38 3.76 -5.01
C ARG A 237 -9.56 2.48 -5.20
N ASN A 238 -9.19 1.83 -4.09
CA ASN A 238 -8.48 0.55 -4.15
C ASN A 238 -9.37 -0.53 -4.76
N ILE A 239 -10.66 -0.55 -4.38
CA ILE A 239 -11.67 -1.46 -4.94
C ILE A 239 -11.86 -1.23 -6.45
N GLN A 240 -11.92 0.02 -6.90
CA GLN A 240 -12.01 0.34 -8.33
C GLN A 240 -10.79 -0.16 -9.10
N ALA A 241 -9.58 0.14 -8.62
CA ALA A 241 -8.35 -0.34 -9.24
C ALA A 241 -8.26 -1.88 -9.23
N GLY A 242 -8.69 -2.53 -8.15
CA GLY A 242 -8.79 -3.98 -8.06
C GLY A 242 -9.68 -4.59 -9.15
N LYS A 243 -10.83 -3.97 -9.42
CA LYS A 243 -11.71 -4.40 -10.53
C LYS A 243 -11.06 -4.22 -11.89
N CYS A 244 -10.33 -3.12 -12.12
CA CYS A 244 -9.63 -2.88 -13.40
C CYS A 244 -8.61 -3.99 -13.70
N VAL A 245 -7.94 -4.52 -12.68
CA VAL A 245 -6.98 -5.62 -12.82
C VAL A 245 -7.61 -7.02 -12.76
N GLY A 246 -8.95 -7.09 -12.74
CA GLY A 246 -9.72 -8.33 -12.83
C GLY A 246 -9.99 -9.05 -11.49
N LEU A 247 -9.75 -8.41 -10.34
CA LEU A 247 -10.12 -8.96 -9.04
C LEU A 247 -11.65 -8.93 -8.84
N HIS A 248 -12.17 -9.92 -8.15
CA HIS A 248 -13.47 -9.76 -7.50
C HIS A 248 -13.25 -9.01 -6.19
N THR A 249 -14.13 -8.08 -5.85
CA THR A 249 -13.87 -7.12 -4.77
C THR A 249 -15.04 -6.99 -3.81
N VAL A 250 -14.75 -6.75 -2.53
CA VAL A 250 -15.70 -6.44 -1.46
C VAL A 250 -15.26 -5.15 -0.79
N LEU A 251 -16.14 -4.14 -0.80
CA LEU A 251 -15.97 -2.94 -0.01
C LEU A 251 -16.43 -3.25 1.42
N VAL A 252 -15.58 -3.02 2.40
CA VAL A 252 -15.85 -3.29 3.83
C VAL A 252 -16.36 -2.03 4.51
#